data_AF-A0A7C9AL87-F1
#
_entry.id   AF-A0A7C9AL87-F1
#
_cell.length_a   1.000
_cell.length_b   1.000
_cell.length_c   1.000
_cell.angle_alpha   90.00
_cell.angle_beta   90.00
_cell.angle_gamma   90.00
#
_symmetry.space_group_name_H-M   'P 1'
#
loop_
_entity.id
_entity.type
_entity.pdbx_description
1 polymer ?
#
loop_
_entity_poly.entity_id
_entity_poly.type
_entity_poly.pdbx_seq_one_letter_code
_entity_poly.pdbx_strand_id
1 'polypeptide(L)'
;STGEDSTKRGWAGLQTIPRTILLDKSGKQSVFWPIEELETLRESQISLPSQMIKGGSRIEISGITASQADVEVSFKIPNLNNVEEFNPSWTNPQELCSRKEASVGGVLGPFGLLTLASEGLEEYTAIFFRIFKTSTKYVVVMCSDQSKSSLNPTTDKLTYGTFVDVDPVHDELALRILIDHSVIESFGAKG
;
A
#
# COMPACT_ATOMS: atom_id res chain seq x y z
N SER A 1 17.82 -6.64 -7.14
CA SER A 1 18.70 -7.77 -6.79
C SER A 1 19.59 -8.07 -7.97
N THR A 2 20.91 -8.10 -7.81
CA THR A 2 21.84 -8.49 -8.88
C THR A 2 22.04 -10.02 -8.89
N GLY A 3 22.54 -10.57 -9.99
CA GLY A 3 22.84 -12.01 -10.08
C GLY A 3 23.87 -12.48 -9.04
N GLU A 4 24.84 -11.63 -8.70
CA GLU A 4 25.85 -11.89 -7.68
C GLU A 4 25.24 -12.02 -6.27
N ASP A 5 24.29 -11.14 -5.94
CA ASP A 5 23.59 -11.13 -4.65
C ASP A 5 22.75 -12.40 -4.46
N SER A 6 22.12 -12.88 -5.55
CA SER A 6 21.37 -14.13 -5.57
C SER A 6 22.29 -15.36 -5.38
N THR A 7 23.47 -15.34 -5.99
CA THR A 7 24.49 -16.40 -5.83
C THR A 7 24.98 -16.46 -4.39
N LYS A 8 25.18 -15.30 -3.76
CA LYS A 8 25.62 -15.21 -2.36
C LYS A 8 24.57 -15.71 -1.37
N ARG A 9 23.28 -15.41 -1.60
CA ARG A 9 22.17 -15.90 -0.75
C ARG A 9 21.82 -17.38 -0.98
N GLY A 10 22.17 -17.93 -2.15
CA GLY A 10 21.98 -19.35 -2.48
C GLY A 10 20.58 -19.72 -2.99
N TRP A 11 19.68 -18.75 -3.17
CA TRP A 11 18.35 -18.95 -3.73
C TRP A 11 17.84 -17.66 -4.41
N ALA A 12 16.88 -17.81 -5.32
CA ALA A 12 16.18 -16.70 -5.97
C ALA A 12 14.78 -17.11 -6.40
N GLY A 13 13.82 -16.20 -6.22
CA GLY A 13 12.42 -16.40 -6.59
C GLY A 13 11.54 -16.82 -5.42
N LEU A 14 10.33 -16.29 -5.41
CA LEU A 14 9.24 -16.64 -4.48
C LEU A 14 7.97 -16.83 -5.30
N GLN A 15 6.98 -17.51 -4.72
CA GLN A 15 5.60 -17.48 -5.21
C GLN A 15 4.80 -16.57 -4.31
N THR A 16 3.88 -15.81 -4.89
CA THR A 16 2.89 -15.07 -4.10
C THR A 16 1.94 -16.05 -3.42
N ILE A 17 1.32 -15.62 -2.33
CA ILE A 17 0.25 -16.39 -1.71
C ILE A 17 -0.86 -16.67 -2.75
N PRO A 18 -1.39 -17.91 -2.82
CA PRO A 18 -2.50 -18.24 -3.68
C PRO A 18 -3.71 -17.34 -3.40
N ARG A 19 -4.43 -16.99 -4.46
CA ARG A 19 -5.54 -16.03 -4.41
C ARG A 19 -6.77 -16.59 -5.09
N THR A 20 -7.93 -16.31 -4.50
CA THR A 20 -9.20 -16.45 -5.20
C THR A 20 -9.30 -15.35 -6.25
N ILE A 21 -9.92 -15.67 -7.38
CA ILE A 21 -10.12 -14.73 -8.50
C ILE A 21 -11.59 -14.73 -8.84
N LEU A 22 -12.25 -13.60 -8.63
CA LEU A 22 -13.67 -13.41 -8.89
C LEU A 22 -13.87 -12.21 -9.81
N LEU A 23 -14.98 -12.19 -10.55
CA LEU A 23 -15.37 -11.01 -11.32
C LEU A 23 -16.03 -9.99 -10.37
N ASP A 24 -15.61 -8.73 -10.43
CA ASP A 24 -16.25 -7.65 -9.69
C ASP A 24 -17.73 -7.50 -10.10
N LYS A 25 -18.57 -7.00 -9.18
CA LYS A 25 -20.01 -6.79 -9.43
C LYS A 25 -20.28 -5.88 -10.62
N SER A 26 -19.39 -4.93 -10.91
CA SER A 26 -19.50 -4.07 -12.09
C SER A 26 -19.23 -4.79 -13.42
N GLY A 27 -18.60 -5.96 -13.38
CA GLY A 27 -18.15 -6.72 -14.55
C GLY A 27 -16.95 -6.11 -15.27
N LYS A 28 -16.32 -5.05 -14.73
CA LYS A 28 -15.23 -4.32 -15.39
C LYS A 28 -13.83 -4.80 -15.02
N GLN A 29 -13.69 -5.50 -13.90
CA GLN A 29 -12.40 -5.93 -13.37
C GLN A 29 -12.51 -7.25 -12.60
N SER A 30 -11.38 -7.91 -12.39
CA SER A 30 -11.27 -9.06 -11.50
C SER A 30 -10.82 -8.61 -10.11
N VAL A 31 -11.32 -9.28 -9.07
CA VAL A 31 -10.95 -9.08 -7.67
C VAL A 31 -10.08 -10.24 -7.24
N PHE A 32 -8.93 -9.93 -6.65
CA PHE A 32 -7.98 -10.92 -6.16
C PHE A 32 -7.92 -10.86 -4.64
N TRP A 33 -8.18 -11.97 -3.97
CA TRP A 33 -8.14 -12.02 -2.51
C TRP A 33 -7.35 -13.23 -2.02
N PRO A 34 -6.45 -13.10 -1.02
CA PRO A 34 -5.76 -14.24 -0.43
C PRO A 34 -6.73 -15.33 0.00
N ILE A 35 -6.37 -16.58 -0.21
CA ILE A 35 -7.18 -17.73 0.20
C ILE A 35 -7.42 -17.73 1.72
N GLU A 36 -8.57 -18.25 2.15
CA GLU A 36 -8.99 -18.22 3.56
C GLU A 36 -8.08 -19.04 4.48
N GLU A 37 -7.42 -20.07 3.95
CA GLU A 37 -6.47 -20.90 4.68
C GLU A 37 -5.29 -20.09 5.22
N LEU A 38 -4.93 -18.96 4.58
CA LEU A 38 -3.90 -18.07 5.08
C LEU A 38 -4.24 -17.55 6.49
N GLU A 39 -5.52 -17.34 6.79
CA GLU A 39 -5.96 -16.80 8.07
C GLU A 39 -5.68 -17.75 9.24
N THR A 40 -5.47 -19.04 8.97
CA THR A 40 -5.06 -20.03 9.99
C THR A 40 -3.65 -19.81 10.54
N LEU A 41 -2.82 -19.02 9.84
CA LEU A 41 -1.48 -18.63 10.30
C LEU A 41 -1.49 -17.42 11.24
N ARG A 42 -2.66 -16.77 11.43
CA ARG A 42 -2.78 -15.61 12.33
C ARG A 42 -2.64 -16.08 13.78
N GLU A 43 -1.63 -15.55 14.47
CA GLU A 43 -1.40 -15.82 15.90
C GLU A 43 -2.11 -14.77 16.77
N SER A 44 -1.36 -13.83 17.36
CA SER A 44 -1.90 -12.76 18.19
C SER A 44 -2.47 -11.63 17.34
N GLN A 45 -3.74 -11.32 17.55
CA GLN A 45 -4.39 -10.16 16.93
C GLN A 45 -4.22 -8.92 17.81
N ILE A 46 -3.79 -7.83 17.19
CA ILE A 46 -3.86 -6.48 17.77
C ILE A 46 -4.87 -5.66 16.98
N SER A 47 -5.80 -5.05 17.69
CA SER A 47 -6.79 -4.14 17.11
C SER A 47 -6.65 -2.77 17.74
N LEU A 48 -6.52 -1.75 16.89
CA LEU A 48 -6.49 -0.36 17.31
C LEU A 48 -7.89 0.24 17.13
N PRO A 49 -8.39 1.03 18.10
CA PRO A 49 -9.63 1.76 17.92
C PRO A 49 -9.48 2.80 16.80
N SER A 50 -10.60 3.25 16.24
CA SER A 50 -10.61 4.34 15.27
C SER A 50 -9.94 5.58 15.84
N GLN A 51 -8.93 6.08 15.13
CA GLN A 51 -8.12 7.21 15.56
C GLN A 51 -8.01 8.23 14.43
N MET A 52 -7.99 9.51 14.80
CA MET A 52 -7.79 10.59 13.84
C MET A 52 -6.30 10.77 13.56
N ILE A 53 -5.87 10.52 12.33
CA ILE A 53 -4.51 10.76 11.87
C ILE A 53 -4.43 12.20 11.36
N LYS A 54 -3.64 13.05 12.03
CA LYS A 54 -3.39 14.43 11.59
C LYS A 54 -2.36 14.44 10.47
N GLY A 55 -2.38 15.48 9.63
CA GLY A 55 -1.37 15.67 8.58
C GLY A 55 0.05 15.64 9.15
N GLY A 56 0.93 14.85 8.54
CA GLY A 56 2.33 14.67 8.97
C GLY A 56 2.52 13.85 10.25
N SER A 57 1.45 13.34 10.85
CA SER A 57 1.53 12.45 12.02
C SER A 57 1.64 10.98 11.61
N ARG A 58 2.08 10.15 12.54
CA ARG A 58 2.22 8.70 12.41
C ARG A 58 1.86 8.05 13.74
N ILE A 59 1.31 6.85 13.67
CA ILE A 59 0.97 6.03 14.82
C ILE A 59 1.76 4.74 14.68
N GLU A 60 2.65 4.48 15.63
CA GLU A 60 3.42 3.24 15.65
C GLU A 60 2.54 2.09 16.16
N ILE A 61 2.66 0.93 15.51
CA ILE A 61 1.97 -0.30 15.90
C ILE A 61 2.99 -1.21 16.57
N SER A 62 2.88 -1.36 17.89
CA SER A 62 3.77 -2.21 18.68
C SER A 62 3.09 -3.54 19.03
N GLY A 63 3.89 -4.56 19.40
CA GLY A 63 3.38 -5.86 19.85
C GLY A 63 3.15 -6.90 18.74
N ILE A 64 3.62 -6.63 17.52
CA ILE A 64 3.58 -7.57 16.40
C ILE A 64 5.01 -7.93 15.95
N THR A 65 5.15 -9.07 15.28
CA THR A 65 6.35 -9.39 14.49
C THR A 65 6.27 -8.62 13.18
N ALA A 66 6.80 -7.39 13.15
CA ALA A 66 6.64 -6.47 12.00
C ALA A 66 7.23 -6.98 10.67
N SER A 67 8.14 -7.95 10.71
CA SER A 67 8.69 -8.62 9.52
C SER A 67 7.82 -9.75 8.99
N GLN A 68 6.82 -10.23 9.74
CA GLN A 68 5.92 -11.29 9.32
C GLN A 68 4.53 -11.06 9.92
N ALA A 69 3.64 -10.42 9.17
CA ALA A 69 2.33 -9.99 9.66
C ALA A 69 1.30 -9.87 8.54
N ASP A 70 0.02 -10.03 8.90
CA ASP A 70 -1.13 -9.72 8.06
C ASP A 70 -1.87 -8.52 8.67
N VAL A 71 -1.82 -7.39 7.99
CA VAL A 71 -2.32 -6.10 8.51
C VAL A 71 -3.50 -5.65 7.66
N GLU A 72 -4.64 -5.43 8.32
CA GLU A 72 -5.84 -4.85 7.70
C GLU A 72 -6.14 -3.49 8.33
N VAL A 73 -6.35 -2.48 7.49
CA VAL A 73 -6.75 -1.12 7.91
C VAL A 73 -7.86 -0.60 7.01
N SER A 74 -8.71 0.25 7.57
CA SER A 74 -9.73 0.99 6.82
C SER A 74 -9.59 2.48 7.10
N PHE A 75 -9.54 3.29 6.04
CA PHE A 75 -9.46 4.74 6.15
C PHE A 75 -10.80 5.38 5.78
N LYS A 76 -11.30 6.24 6.67
CA LYS A 76 -12.45 7.10 6.42
C LYS A 76 -11.99 8.55 6.25
N ILE A 77 -12.40 9.18 5.15
CA ILE A 77 -12.01 10.55 4.83
C ILE A 77 -13.11 11.50 5.31
N PRO A 78 -12.83 12.39 6.29
CA PRO A 78 -13.87 13.21 6.90
C PRO A 78 -14.38 14.34 6.00
N ASN A 79 -13.55 14.83 5.07
CA ASN A 79 -13.88 15.96 4.21
C ASN A 79 -13.14 15.86 2.86
N LEU A 80 -13.91 15.91 1.77
CA LEU A 80 -13.42 15.87 0.38
C LEU A 80 -13.59 17.22 -0.35
N ASN A 81 -13.86 18.32 0.37
CA ASN A 81 -14.08 19.64 -0.25
C ASN A 81 -12.80 20.26 -0.81
N ASN A 82 -11.66 19.99 -0.16
CA ASN A 82 -10.35 20.50 -0.59
C ASN A 82 -9.48 19.30 -0.97
N VAL A 83 -9.36 19.05 -2.27
CA VAL A 83 -8.60 17.94 -2.86
C VAL A 83 -7.85 18.48 -4.06
N GLU A 84 -6.63 17.99 -4.27
CA GLU A 84 -5.82 18.33 -5.45
C GLU A 84 -6.54 17.96 -6.74
N GLU A 85 -6.48 18.85 -7.74
CA GLU A 85 -6.99 18.54 -9.07
C GLU A 85 -6.14 17.45 -9.73
N PHE A 86 -6.82 16.48 -10.32
CA PHE A 86 -6.21 15.42 -11.10
C PHE A 86 -5.80 15.98 -12.46
N ASN A 87 -4.52 15.89 -12.80
CA ASN A 87 -4.06 16.26 -14.13
C ASN A 87 -4.41 15.13 -15.12
N PRO A 88 -5.19 15.40 -16.19
CA PRO A 88 -5.58 14.38 -17.17
C PRO A 88 -4.41 13.69 -17.88
N SER A 89 -3.22 14.28 -17.88
CA SER A 89 -2.01 13.65 -18.44
C SER A 89 -1.46 12.50 -17.58
N TRP A 90 -1.88 12.38 -16.31
CA TRP A 90 -1.46 11.30 -15.42
C TRP A 90 -2.20 10.00 -15.74
N THR A 91 -1.87 9.40 -16.88
CA THR A 91 -2.47 8.14 -17.33
C THR A 91 -1.75 6.90 -16.78
N ASN A 92 -0.49 7.06 -16.39
CA ASN A 92 0.32 5.99 -15.79
C ASN A 92 0.40 6.18 -14.25
N PRO A 93 -0.28 5.32 -13.46
CA PRO A 93 -0.28 5.45 -12.00
C PRO A 93 1.09 5.16 -11.38
N GLN A 94 1.90 4.30 -12.00
CA GLN A 94 3.26 4.02 -11.53
C GLN A 94 4.15 5.26 -11.63
N GLU A 95 4.13 5.94 -12.77
CA GLU A 95 4.87 7.19 -12.95
C GLU A 95 4.38 8.28 -11.99
N LEU A 96 3.07 8.36 -11.77
CA LEU A 96 2.49 9.27 -10.79
C LEU A 96 3.03 8.98 -9.37
N CYS A 97 3.05 7.72 -8.94
CA CYS A 97 3.59 7.33 -7.64
C CYS A 97 5.10 7.63 -7.53
N SER A 98 5.87 7.44 -8.59
CA SER A 98 7.30 7.82 -8.62
C SER A 98 7.54 9.34 -8.57
N ARG A 99 6.61 10.16 -9.06
CA ARG A 99 6.69 11.63 -8.97
C ARG A 99 6.15 12.17 -7.65
N LYS A 100 5.21 11.45 -7.03
CA LYS A 100 4.49 11.81 -5.80
C LYS A 100 4.75 10.75 -4.72
N GLU A 101 6.02 10.51 -4.45
CA GLU A 101 6.53 9.60 -3.41
C GLU A 101 5.95 9.89 -2.02
N ALA A 102 6.17 9.00 -1.05
CA ALA A 102 5.71 9.15 0.33
C ALA A 102 6.25 10.41 1.04
N SER A 103 7.39 10.94 0.58
CA SER A 103 8.02 12.16 1.09
C SER A 103 7.35 13.44 0.58
N VAL A 104 6.59 13.38 -0.52
CA VAL A 104 5.96 14.53 -1.16
C VAL A 104 4.59 14.79 -0.53
N GLY A 105 4.46 15.89 0.20
CA GLY A 105 3.18 16.29 0.79
C GLY A 105 2.08 16.49 -0.27
N GLY A 106 0.84 16.24 0.13
CA GLY A 106 -0.36 16.52 -0.65
C GLY A 106 -1.52 16.92 0.26
N VAL A 107 -2.67 17.24 -0.32
CA VAL A 107 -3.86 17.65 0.44
C VAL A 107 -4.53 16.44 1.07
N LEU A 108 -4.80 15.39 0.27
CA LEU A 108 -5.30 14.11 0.73
C LEU A 108 -4.36 13.00 0.28
N GLY A 109 -3.34 12.78 1.09
CA GLY A 109 -2.30 11.80 0.86
C GLY A 109 -0.91 12.42 0.78
N PRO A 110 0.14 11.63 1.02
CA PRO A 110 0.09 10.18 1.22
C PRO A 110 -0.44 9.81 2.62
N PHE A 111 -1.36 8.85 2.71
CA PHE A 111 -1.81 8.22 3.96
C PHE A 111 -1.93 6.70 3.76
N GLY A 112 -1.45 5.92 4.74
CA GLY A 112 -1.29 4.48 4.58
C GLY A 112 -0.40 3.88 5.67
N LEU A 113 0.39 2.88 5.31
CA LEU A 113 1.32 2.20 6.21
C LEU A 113 2.78 2.38 5.78
N LEU A 114 3.65 2.49 6.78
CA LEU A 114 5.08 2.23 6.64
C LEU A 114 5.33 0.81 7.13
N THR A 115 5.96 -0.01 6.31
CA THR A 115 6.20 -1.44 6.55
C THR A 115 7.69 -1.72 6.42
N LEU A 116 8.16 -2.81 7.04
CA LEU A 116 9.59 -3.17 7.08
C LEU A 116 10.47 -1.95 7.43
N ALA A 117 10.01 -1.16 8.41
CA ALA A 117 10.61 0.11 8.74
C ALA A 117 11.65 -0.02 9.86
N SER A 118 12.79 0.67 9.73
CA SER A 118 13.75 0.83 10.83
C SER A 118 13.21 1.81 11.88
N GLU A 119 13.74 1.73 13.11
CA GLU A 119 13.32 2.58 14.23
C GLU A 119 13.46 4.08 13.92
N GLY A 120 14.54 4.48 13.22
CA GLY A 120 14.78 5.86 12.81
C GLY A 120 14.18 6.24 11.45
N LEU A 121 13.46 5.33 10.78
CA LEU A 121 12.89 5.49 9.43
C LEU A 121 13.93 5.81 8.34
N GLU A 122 15.16 5.31 8.52
CA GLU A 122 16.19 5.29 7.48
C GLU A 122 15.82 4.32 6.34
N GLU A 123 15.20 3.20 6.69
CA GLU A 123 14.64 2.21 5.77
C GLU A 123 13.14 2.06 6.04
N TYR A 124 12.33 2.04 4.98
CA TYR A 124 10.90 1.68 5.03
C TYR A 124 10.33 1.45 3.63
N THR A 125 9.29 0.63 3.53
CA THR A 125 8.43 0.56 2.35
C THR A 125 7.08 1.19 2.66
N ALA A 126 6.69 2.20 1.87
CA ALA A 126 5.45 2.95 2.10
C ALA A 126 4.35 2.49 1.15
N ILE A 127 3.24 2.02 1.72
CA ILE A 127 2.04 1.63 0.97
C ILE A 127 0.94 2.60 1.35
N PHE A 128 0.49 3.42 0.40
CA PHE A 128 -0.40 4.54 0.71
C PHE A 128 -1.39 4.84 -0.40
N PHE A 129 -2.43 5.58 -0.04
CA PHE A 129 -3.35 6.19 -0.98
C PHE A 129 -3.10 7.69 -1.17
N ARG A 130 -3.47 8.17 -2.35
CA ARG A 130 -3.68 9.58 -2.67
C ARG A 130 -5.05 9.75 -3.32
N ILE A 131 -5.72 10.84 -2.98
CA ILE A 131 -7.02 11.19 -3.57
C ILE A 131 -6.87 12.49 -4.34
N PHE A 132 -7.37 12.47 -5.58
CA PHE A 132 -7.48 13.63 -6.45
C PHE A 132 -8.95 13.84 -6.85
N LYS A 133 -9.27 15.03 -7.37
CA LYS A 133 -10.58 15.33 -7.94
C LYS A 133 -10.46 15.64 -9.44
N THR A 134 -11.41 15.14 -10.22
CA THR A 134 -11.67 15.61 -11.59
C THR A 134 -12.89 16.54 -11.57
N SER A 135 -13.36 16.99 -12.73
CA SER A 135 -14.59 17.78 -12.84
C SER A 135 -15.86 17.02 -12.44
N THR A 136 -15.83 15.69 -12.42
CA THR A 136 -17.04 14.85 -12.22
C THR A 136 -16.92 13.80 -11.13
N LYS A 137 -15.70 13.37 -10.78
CA LYS A 137 -15.47 12.30 -9.80
C LYS A 137 -14.11 12.42 -9.10
N TYR A 138 -13.95 11.66 -8.02
CA TYR A 138 -12.64 11.46 -7.38
C TYR A 138 -11.84 10.38 -8.09
N VAL A 139 -10.51 10.48 -7.97
CA VAL A 139 -9.55 9.49 -8.45
C VAL A 139 -8.69 9.08 -7.28
N VAL A 140 -8.71 7.78 -6.95
CA VAL A 140 -7.90 7.20 -5.89
C VAL A 140 -6.72 6.46 -6.51
N VAL A 141 -5.52 6.75 -6.03
CA VAL A 141 -4.28 6.10 -6.46
C VAL A 141 -3.70 5.39 -5.25
N MET A 142 -3.36 4.12 -5.42
CA MET A 142 -2.59 3.34 -4.47
C MET A 142 -1.15 3.24 -4.95
N CYS A 143 -0.21 3.54 -4.06
CA CYS A 143 1.22 3.49 -4.34
C CYS A 143 1.91 2.51 -3.39
N SER A 144 2.86 1.76 -3.93
CA SER A 144 3.88 1.02 -3.17
C SER A 144 5.23 1.66 -3.47
N ASP A 145 5.63 2.60 -2.63
CA ASP A 145 6.87 3.35 -2.73
C ASP A 145 7.99 2.63 -1.96
N GLN A 146 8.95 2.13 -2.74
CA GLN A 146 10.11 1.38 -2.27
C GLN A 146 11.40 2.20 -2.36
N SER A 147 11.32 3.50 -2.67
CA SER A 147 12.48 4.39 -2.86
C SER A 147 13.44 4.39 -1.67
N LYS A 148 12.90 4.21 -0.45
CA LYS A 148 13.64 4.10 0.81
C LYS A 148 13.58 2.70 1.45
N SER A 149 13.22 1.67 0.69
CA SER A 149 13.09 0.30 1.23
C SER A 149 14.41 -0.31 1.71
N SER A 150 15.55 0.15 1.18
CA SER A 150 16.85 -0.27 1.67
C SER A 150 17.96 0.76 1.45
N LEU A 151 18.95 0.79 2.34
CA LEU A 151 20.21 1.52 2.21
C LEU A 151 21.14 0.88 1.18
N ASN A 152 20.93 -0.38 0.79
CA ASN A 152 21.73 -1.04 -0.23
C ASN A 152 21.55 -0.34 -1.59
N PRO A 153 22.60 0.23 -2.20
CA PRO A 153 22.49 0.98 -3.45
C PRO A 153 22.21 0.11 -4.68
N THR A 154 22.41 -1.21 -4.61
CA THR A 154 22.21 -2.13 -5.74
C THR A 154 20.84 -2.80 -5.75
N THR A 155 20.02 -2.55 -4.72
CA THR A 155 18.64 -3.03 -4.66
C THR A 155 17.79 -2.24 -5.65
N ASP A 156 16.94 -2.95 -6.39
CA ASP A 156 15.94 -2.29 -7.23
C ASP A 156 14.85 -1.75 -6.32
N LYS A 157 14.53 -0.47 -6.49
CA LYS A 157 13.63 0.30 -5.62
C LYS A 157 12.53 0.95 -6.43
N LEU A 158 12.14 0.30 -7.52
CA LEU A 158 11.08 0.76 -8.39
C LEU A 158 9.79 0.92 -7.59
N THR A 159 9.21 2.10 -7.66
CA THR A 159 7.89 2.38 -7.12
C THR A 159 6.83 1.79 -8.04
N TYR A 160 5.79 1.20 -7.44
CA TYR A 160 4.62 0.66 -8.13
C TYR A 160 3.39 1.50 -7.80
N GLY A 161 2.42 1.52 -8.70
CA GLY A 161 1.19 2.27 -8.51
C GLY A 161 0.04 1.72 -9.33
N THR A 162 -1.18 1.87 -8.80
CA THR A 162 -2.43 1.53 -9.50
C THR A 162 -3.54 2.53 -9.19
N PHE A 163 -4.48 2.68 -10.11
CA PHE A 163 -5.75 3.35 -9.81
C PHE A 163 -6.68 2.37 -9.12
N VAL A 164 -7.46 2.87 -8.15
CA VAL A 164 -8.42 2.07 -7.39
C VAL A 164 -9.83 2.53 -7.77
N ASP A 165 -10.66 1.59 -8.24
CA ASP A 165 -12.06 1.87 -8.59
C ASP A 165 -12.93 1.85 -7.32
N VAL A 166 -12.94 2.97 -6.61
CA VAL A 166 -13.67 3.16 -5.34
C VAL A 166 -14.20 4.58 -5.26
N ASP A 167 -15.35 4.79 -4.62
CA ASP A 167 -15.89 6.12 -4.34
C ASP A 167 -15.56 6.54 -2.90
N PRO A 168 -14.57 7.42 -2.68
CA PRO A 168 -14.16 7.81 -1.33
C PRO A 168 -15.21 8.62 -0.56
N VAL A 169 -16.33 9.00 -1.19
CA VAL A 169 -17.47 9.65 -0.53
C VAL A 169 -18.31 8.65 0.26
N HIS A 170 -18.52 7.46 -0.30
CA HIS A 170 -19.47 6.47 0.21
C HIS A 170 -18.78 5.23 0.77
N ASP A 171 -17.60 4.91 0.25
CA ASP A 171 -16.85 3.71 0.61
C ASP A 171 -15.66 4.05 1.50
N GLU A 172 -15.34 3.15 2.43
CA GLU A 172 -14.09 3.23 3.17
C GLU A 172 -12.93 2.68 2.33
N LEU A 173 -11.77 3.31 2.45
CA LEU A 173 -10.56 2.85 1.77
C LEU A 173 -9.90 1.75 2.59
N ALA A 174 -10.30 0.51 2.33
CA ALA A 174 -9.69 -0.67 2.90
C ALA A 174 -8.32 -0.95 2.27
N LEU A 175 -7.37 -1.37 3.09
CA LEU A 175 -6.04 -1.80 2.68
C LEU A 175 -5.64 -3.01 3.52
N ARG A 176 -5.33 -4.12 2.85
CA ARG A 176 -4.71 -5.29 3.47
C ARG A 176 -3.28 -5.43 2.97
N ILE A 177 -2.35 -5.71 3.87
CA ILE A 177 -0.93 -5.91 3.56
C ILE A 177 -0.45 -7.20 4.22
N LEU A 178 0.03 -8.12 3.39
CA LEU A 178 0.79 -9.30 3.83
C LEU A 178 2.26 -8.93 3.80
N ILE A 179 2.92 -8.99 4.95
CA ILE A 179 4.34 -8.73 5.12
C ILE A 179 5.00 -10.06 5.42
N ASP A 180 5.99 -10.46 4.63
CA ASP A 180 6.81 -11.63 4.87
C ASP A 180 8.26 -11.38 4.45
N HIS A 181 9.04 -10.88 5.39
CA HIS A 181 10.46 -10.58 5.29
C HIS A 181 10.81 -9.68 4.10
N SER A 182 11.09 -10.26 2.93
CA SER A 182 11.48 -9.54 1.71
C SER A 182 10.35 -9.34 0.71
N VAL A 183 9.12 -9.80 1.02
CA VAL A 183 7.96 -9.62 0.16
C VAL A 183 6.83 -8.91 0.90
N ILE A 184 6.16 -8.01 0.18
CA ILE A 184 4.94 -7.35 0.61
C ILE A 184 3.89 -7.53 -0.48
N GLU A 185 2.73 -8.10 -0.14
CA GLU A 185 1.56 -8.15 -1.01
C GLU A 185 0.50 -7.18 -0.47
N SER A 186 0.09 -6.20 -1.27
CA SER A 186 -0.83 -5.16 -0.84
C SER A 186 -2.11 -5.16 -1.68
N PHE A 187 -3.25 -5.12 -1.01
CA PHE A 187 -4.60 -5.28 -1.58
C PHE A 187 -5.43 -4.07 -1.20
N GLY A 188 -5.82 -3.27 -2.20
CA GLY A 188 -6.60 -2.06 -2.02
C GLY A 188 -8.08 -2.34 -2.26
N ALA A 189 -8.98 -1.69 -1.52
CA ALA A 189 -10.43 -1.76 -1.73
C ALA A 189 -10.99 -3.20 -1.79
N LYS A 190 -10.44 -4.11 -0.97
CA LYS A 190 -10.84 -5.53 -0.86
C LYS A 190 -10.50 -6.39 -2.09
N GLY A 191 -9.43 -6.05 -2.81
CA GLY A 191 -8.73 -6.95 -3.72
C GLY A 191 -7.87 -6.22 -4.73
#